data_AF-A0A7M2ZY11-F1
#
_entry.id   AF-A0A7M2ZY11-F1
#
_cell.length_a   1.000
_cell.length_b   1.000
_cell.length_c   1.000
_cell.angle_alpha   90.00
_cell.angle_beta   90.00
_cell.angle_gamma   90.00
#
_symmetry.space_group_name_H-M   'P 1'
#
loop_
_entity.id
_entity.type
_entity.pdbx_description
1 polymer ?
#
loop_
_entity_poly.entity_id
_entity_poly.type
_entity_poly.pdbx_seq_one_letter_code
_entity_poly.pdbx_strand_id
1 'polypeptide(L)'
;MSNAKVSRMMDRIALGGLAGAYAQCFEHYSDHRQAMQMTCKAAIRAGYRPAACWVSAVMLAAGKPTHTVAFTKGSSPSFLVVQVGGVGIDHELDVMFDPKNGDPGWKLIEGEAGDQYQAWAQNREPDGIEYEIACQ
;
A
#
# COMPACT_ATOMS: atom_id res chain seq x y z
N MET A 1 25.60 12.73 9.31
CA MET A 1 24.79 12.52 8.08
C MET A 1 23.57 13.43 8.15
N SER A 2 23.17 14.10 7.06
CA SER A 2 21.97 14.96 7.09
C SER A 2 20.70 14.14 7.30
N ASN A 3 19.71 14.73 7.97
CA ASN A 3 18.43 14.09 8.31
C ASN A 3 17.69 13.56 7.05
N ALA A 4 17.80 14.29 5.94
CA ALA A 4 17.25 13.90 4.64
C ALA A 4 17.91 12.65 4.05
N LYS A 5 19.24 12.49 4.20
CA LYS A 5 19.95 11.30 3.69
C LYS A 5 19.56 10.04 4.47
N VAL A 6 19.38 10.16 5.79
CA VAL A 6 18.88 9.06 6.62
C VAL A 6 17.46 8.68 6.23
N SER A 7 16.57 9.67 6.07
CA SER A 7 15.17 9.44 5.69
C SER A 7 15.06 8.70 4.36
N ARG A 8 15.77 9.15 3.31
CA ARG A 8 15.79 8.47 2.00
C ARG A 8 16.34 7.05 2.04
N MET A 9 17.28 6.77 2.96
CA MET A 9 17.81 5.42 3.13
C MET A 9 16.75 4.50 3.76
N MET A 10 16.05 4.98 4.78
CA MET A 10 14.95 4.24 5.42
C MET A 10 13.80 3.96 4.45
N ASP A 11 13.46 4.95 3.64
CA ASP A 11 12.47 4.83 2.58
C ASP A 11 12.84 3.75 1.56
N ARG A 12 14.11 3.68 1.13
CA ARG A 12 14.60 2.62 0.23
C ARG A 12 14.60 1.23 0.85
N ILE A 13 14.94 1.12 2.14
CA ILE A 13 14.87 -0.15 2.87
C ILE A 13 13.42 -0.63 2.93
N ALA A 14 12.49 0.26 3.29
CA ALA A 14 11.08 -0.04 3.33
C ALA A 14 10.53 -0.46 1.95
N LEU A 15 10.91 0.27 0.89
CA LEU A 15 10.57 -0.10 -0.49
C LEU A 15 11.12 -1.48 -0.87
N GLY A 16 12.37 -1.79 -0.50
CA GLY A 16 12.97 -3.10 -0.73
C GLY A 16 12.21 -4.24 -0.05
N GLY A 17 11.78 -4.03 1.21
CA GLY A 17 10.96 -4.98 1.93
C GLY A 17 9.60 -5.24 1.26
N LEU A 18 8.92 -4.19 0.80
CA LEU A 18 7.66 -4.32 0.07
C LEU A 18 7.85 -4.98 -1.31
N ALA A 19 8.94 -4.67 -2.01
CA ALA A 19 9.26 -5.28 -3.29
C ALA A 19 9.54 -6.79 -3.14
N GLY A 20 10.25 -7.18 -2.08
CA GLY A 20 10.49 -8.58 -1.75
C GLY A 20 9.20 -9.34 -1.44
N ALA A 21 8.33 -8.74 -0.61
CA ALA A 21 7.01 -9.29 -0.30
C ALA A 21 6.18 -9.50 -1.58
N TYR A 22 6.14 -8.50 -2.45
CA TYR A 22 5.42 -8.56 -3.70
C TYR A 22 5.96 -9.64 -4.64
N ALA A 23 7.28 -9.70 -4.83
CA ALA A 23 7.92 -10.68 -5.70
C ALA A 23 7.61 -12.11 -5.24
N GLN A 24 7.72 -12.39 -3.94
CA GLN A 24 7.43 -13.71 -3.39
C GLN A 24 5.95 -14.07 -3.50
N CYS A 25 5.04 -13.12 -3.23
CA CYS A 25 3.62 -13.37 -3.41
C CYS A 25 3.28 -13.63 -4.88
N PHE A 26 3.87 -12.89 -5.81
CA PHE A 26 3.64 -13.11 -7.23
C PHE A 26 4.22 -14.45 -7.71
N GLU A 27 5.41 -14.83 -7.25
CA GLU A 27 5.98 -16.15 -7.56
C GLU A 27 5.06 -17.29 -7.10
N HIS A 28 4.45 -17.16 -5.92
CA HIS A 28 3.58 -18.19 -5.37
C HIS A 28 2.21 -18.25 -6.06
N TYR A 29 1.52 -17.11 -6.22
CA TYR A 29 0.15 -17.09 -6.75
C TYR A 29 0.07 -16.96 -8.27
N SER A 30 1.13 -16.48 -8.92
CA SER A 30 1.14 -16.09 -10.34
C SER A 30 0.01 -15.11 -10.71
N ASP A 31 -0.48 -14.33 -9.75
CA ASP A 31 -1.56 -13.35 -9.90
C ASP A 31 -1.18 -12.02 -9.23
N HIS A 32 -1.19 -10.94 -10.00
CA HIS A 32 -0.79 -9.62 -9.51
C HIS A 32 -1.77 -9.02 -8.50
N ARG A 33 -3.07 -9.35 -8.56
CA ARG A 33 -4.06 -8.84 -7.61
C ARG A 33 -3.90 -9.53 -6.27
N GLN A 34 -3.72 -10.85 -6.28
CA GLN A 34 -3.46 -11.62 -5.08
C GLN A 34 -2.10 -11.24 -4.47
N ALA A 35 -1.07 -11.04 -5.30
CA ALA A 35 0.22 -10.54 -4.84
C ALA A 35 0.13 -9.16 -4.17
N MET A 36 -0.61 -8.23 -4.78
CA MET A 36 -0.86 -6.90 -4.22
C MET A 36 -1.58 -7.00 -2.86
N GLN A 37 -2.66 -7.79 -2.77
CA GLN A 37 -3.42 -7.98 -1.54
C GLN A 37 -2.54 -8.52 -0.41
N MET A 38 -1.77 -9.57 -0.68
CA MET A 38 -0.90 -10.19 0.33
C MET A 38 0.26 -9.27 0.73
N THR A 39 0.78 -8.48 -0.20
CA THR A 39 1.79 -7.43 0.08
C THR A 39 1.21 -6.36 1.01
N CYS A 40 -0.02 -5.90 0.78
CA CYS A 40 -0.70 -4.96 1.66
C CYS A 40 -0.92 -5.54 3.06
N LYS A 41 -1.33 -6.81 3.18
CA LYS A 41 -1.45 -7.47 4.49
C LYS A 41 -0.10 -7.57 5.21
N ALA A 42 0.96 -7.95 4.51
CA ALA A 42 2.32 -8.00 5.06
C ALA A 42 2.79 -6.63 5.54
N ALA A 43 2.55 -5.56 4.75
CA ALA A 43 2.84 -4.18 5.13
C ALA A 43 2.12 -3.79 6.42
N ILE A 44 0.81 -4.02 6.49
CA ILE A 44 0.02 -3.63 7.68
C ILE A 44 0.49 -4.39 8.92
N ARG A 45 0.79 -5.68 8.80
CA ARG A 45 1.33 -6.51 9.90
C ARG A 45 2.72 -6.04 10.37
N ALA A 46 3.52 -5.51 9.45
CA ALA A 46 4.80 -4.88 9.75
C ALA A 46 4.67 -3.46 10.37
N GLY A 47 3.44 -2.95 10.56
CA GLY A 47 3.17 -1.67 11.20
C GLY A 47 3.08 -0.48 10.26
N TYR A 48 3.10 -0.70 8.94
CA TYR A 48 2.79 0.34 7.97
C TYR A 48 1.30 0.71 8.06
N ARG A 49 0.99 1.99 7.94
CA ARG A 49 -0.40 2.46 7.96
C ARG A 49 -0.86 2.86 6.56
N PRO A 50 -2.00 2.35 6.07
CA PRO A 50 -2.57 2.80 4.81
C PRO A 50 -2.99 4.26 4.98
N ALA A 51 -2.54 5.11 4.06
CA ALA A 51 -2.77 6.55 4.10
C ALA A 51 -3.68 7.02 2.97
N ALA A 52 -3.61 6.38 1.81
CA ALA A 52 -4.48 6.69 0.68
C ALA A 52 -4.68 5.47 -0.22
N CYS A 53 -5.73 5.51 -1.02
CA CYS A 53 -5.96 4.53 -2.08
C CYS A 53 -6.30 5.25 -3.40
N TRP A 54 -5.86 4.68 -4.53
CA TRP A 54 -6.16 5.26 -5.83
C TRP A 54 -7.56 4.86 -6.28
N VAL A 55 -8.45 5.83 -6.47
CA VAL A 55 -9.85 5.62 -6.85
C VAL A 55 -10.18 6.35 -8.14
N SER A 56 -11.13 5.79 -8.90
CA SER A 56 -11.80 6.46 -10.02
C SER A 56 -13.31 6.46 -9.80
N ALA A 57 -14.03 7.36 -10.48
CA ALA A 57 -15.50 7.40 -10.41
C ALA A 57 -16.15 6.06 -10.80
N VAL A 58 -15.57 5.36 -11.79
CA VAL A 58 -16.05 4.04 -12.24
C VAL A 58 -15.89 2.97 -11.15
N MET A 59 -14.76 2.97 -10.44
CA MET A 59 -14.52 2.00 -9.35
C MET A 59 -15.49 2.21 -8.19
N LEU A 60 -15.76 3.48 -7.83
CA LEU A 60 -16.73 3.81 -6.80
C LEU A 60 -18.16 3.41 -7.18
N ALA A 61 -18.58 3.77 -8.40
CA ALA A 61 -19.92 3.39 -8.90
C ALA A 61 -20.11 1.87 -8.93
N ALA A 62 -19.04 1.11 -9.15
CA ALA A 62 -19.06 -0.34 -9.16
C ALA A 62 -18.81 -1.00 -7.79
N GLY A 63 -18.56 -0.23 -6.73
CA GLY A 63 -18.20 -0.77 -5.40
C GLY A 63 -16.95 -1.66 -5.42
N LYS A 64 -16.01 -1.42 -6.34
CA LYS A 64 -14.82 -2.27 -6.54
C LYS A 64 -13.61 -1.75 -5.77
N PRO A 65 -12.75 -2.63 -5.25
CA PRO A 65 -11.53 -2.23 -4.54
C PRO A 65 -10.54 -1.52 -5.46
N THR A 66 -9.70 -0.69 -4.85
CA THR A 66 -8.62 0.03 -5.54
C THR A 66 -7.50 -0.93 -5.92
N HIS A 67 -6.86 -0.68 -7.07
CA HIS A 67 -5.71 -1.48 -7.53
C HIS A 67 -4.39 -1.00 -6.91
N THR A 68 -4.46 0.04 -6.09
CA THR A 68 -3.29 0.71 -5.53
C THR A 68 -3.61 1.28 -4.15
N VAL A 69 -2.69 1.09 -3.20
CA VAL A 69 -2.73 1.63 -1.84
C VAL A 69 -1.38 2.26 -1.51
N ALA A 70 -1.39 3.46 -0.95
CA ALA A 70 -0.24 4.16 -0.42
C ALA A 70 -0.17 3.98 1.09
N PHE A 71 1.02 3.68 1.59
CA PHE A 71 1.32 3.50 3.01
C PHE A 71 2.28 4.57 3.49
N THR A 72 2.14 4.95 4.76
CA THR A 72 3.12 5.75 5.48
C THR A 72 3.80 4.91 6.56
N LYS A 73 5.08 5.18 6.81
CA LYS A 73 5.81 4.67 7.99
C LYS A 73 6.11 5.85 8.91
N GLY A 74 5.24 6.07 9.91
CA GLY A 74 5.43 7.11 10.92
C GLY A 74 5.44 8.52 10.33
N SER A 75 6.51 9.29 10.60
CA SER A 75 6.69 10.68 10.17
C SER A 75 7.44 10.84 8.84
N SER A 76 7.67 9.77 8.07
CA SER A 76 8.30 9.90 6.75
C SER A 76 7.42 10.76 5.83
N PRO A 77 8.01 11.71 5.08
CA PRO A 77 7.28 12.46 4.05
C PRO A 77 6.94 11.60 2.83
N SER A 78 7.50 10.38 2.72
CA SER A 78 7.34 9.52 1.56
C SER A 78 6.18 8.54 1.71
N PHE A 79 5.51 8.28 0.59
CA PHE A 79 4.44 7.30 0.46
C PHE A 79 4.95 6.06 -0.26
N LEU A 80 4.86 4.91 0.42
CA LEU A 80 5.19 3.62 -0.16
C LEU A 80 3.95 3.06 -0.85
N VAL A 81 4.02 2.91 -2.17
CA VAL A 81 2.89 2.55 -3.00
C VAL A 81 2.93 1.07 -3.35
N VAL A 82 1.87 0.34 -3.03
CA VAL A 82 1.66 -1.03 -3.48
C VAL A 82 0.56 -1.00 -4.54
N GLN A 83 0.83 -1.56 -5.72
CA GLN A 83 -0.11 -1.58 -6.84
C GLN A 83 -0.12 -2.93 -7.55
N VAL A 84 -1.19 -3.22 -8.28
CA VAL A 84 -1.21 -4.37 -9.18
C VAL A 84 -0.11 -4.18 -10.22
N GLY A 85 0.82 -5.14 -10.28
CA GLY A 85 1.98 -5.08 -11.16
C GLY A 85 3.28 -4.62 -10.48
N GLY A 86 3.26 -4.15 -9.22
CA GLY A 86 4.49 -3.87 -8.49
C GLY A 86 4.37 -2.92 -7.30
N VAL A 87 5.50 -2.31 -6.96
CA VAL A 87 5.60 -1.34 -5.86
C VAL A 87 6.37 -0.11 -6.31
N GLY A 88 6.11 1.02 -5.67
CA GLY A 88 6.77 2.30 -5.94
C GLY A 88 6.92 3.13 -4.69
N ILE A 89 7.62 4.25 -4.81
CA ILE A 89 7.69 5.27 -3.78
C ILE A 89 7.44 6.62 -4.40
N ASP A 90 6.60 7.41 -3.75
CA ASP A 90 6.39 8.81 -4.08
C ASP A 90 6.67 9.68 -2.85
N HIS A 91 7.04 10.93 -3.07
CA HIS A 91 7.27 11.89 -1.99
C HIS A 91 6.07 12.80 -1.75
N GLU A 92 5.19 12.92 -2.75
CA GLU A 92 3.96 13.69 -2.64
C GLU A 92 2.86 12.91 -3.37
N LEU A 93 1.63 12.97 -2.87
CA LEU A 93 0.47 12.46 -3.58
C LEU A 93 -0.39 13.65 -3.97
N ASP A 94 -0.78 13.74 -5.23
CA ASP A 94 -1.80 14.68 -5.67
C ASP A 94 -3.16 14.22 -5.09
N VAL A 95 -3.55 14.80 -3.95
CA VAL A 95 -4.84 14.53 -3.28
C VAL A 95 -5.95 15.29 -4.00
N MET A 96 -6.33 14.84 -5.18
CA MET A 96 -7.48 15.37 -5.91
C MET A 96 -8.27 14.23 -6.54
N PHE A 97 -9.02 13.50 -5.72
CA PHE A 97 -10.14 12.73 -6.24
C PHE A 97 -11.41 13.60 -6.22
N ASP A 98 -11.92 13.98 -7.39
CA ASP A 98 -13.23 14.63 -7.52
C ASP A 98 -14.21 13.73 -8.29
N PRO A 99 -15.16 13.06 -7.60
CA PRO A 99 -16.16 12.22 -8.25
C PRO A 99 -17.10 13.02 -9.17
N LYS A 100 -17.22 14.34 -8.98
CA LYS A 100 -18.09 15.20 -9.80
C LYS A 100 -17.45 15.50 -11.16
N ASN A 101 -16.13 15.67 -11.20
CA ASN A 101 -15.41 15.96 -12.43
C ASN A 101 -14.93 14.68 -13.14
N GLY A 102 -14.98 13.54 -12.45
CA GLY A 102 -14.60 12.24 -13.00
C GLY A 102 -13.09 11.96 -12.97
N ASP A 103 -12.32 12.86 -12.35
CA ASP A 103 -10.87 12.76 -12.30
C ASP A 103 -10.44 11.65 -11.32
N PRO A 104 -9.65 10.66 -11.77
CA PRO A 104 -9.08 9.66 -10.89
C PRO A 104 -7.99 10.31 -10.02
N GLY A 105 -7.84 9.82 -8.80
CA GLY A 105 -6.84 10.36 -7.89
C GLY A 105 -6.75 9.62 -6.57
N TRP A 106 -5.90 10.13 -5.70
CA TRP A 106 -5.74 9.61 -4.35
C TRP A 106 -6.89 10.06 -3.47
N LYS A 107 -7.54 9.09 -2.81
CA LYS A 107 -8.45 9.35 -1.71
C LYS A 107 -7.78 8.97 -0.41
N LEU A 108 -7.69 9.92 0.52
CA LEU A 108 -7.16 9.69 1.85
C LEU A 108 -8.02 8.67 2.60
N ILE A 109 -7.33 7.78 3.31
CA ILE A 109 -7.93 6.81 4.21
C ILE A 109 -7.92 7.43 5.60
N GLU A 110 -9.07 7.93 6.04
CA GLU A 110 -9.26 8.58 7.33
C GLU A 110 -10.26 7.81 8.20
N GLY A 111 -10.13 7.95 9.52
CA GLY A 111 -11.06 7.37 10.50
C GLY A 111 -11.22 5.85 10.36
N GLU A 112 -12.47 5.38 10.40
CA GLU A 112 -12.85 3.96 10.41
C GLU A 112 -12.33 3.16 9.22
N ALA A 113 -12.06 3.80 8.08
CA ALA A 113 -11.52 3.11 6.91
C ALA A 113 -10.10 2.56 7.17
N GLY A 114 -9.29 3.27 7.95
CA GLY A 114 -7.96 2.80 8.35
C GLY A 114 -8.05 1.57 9.26
N ASP A 115 -9.02 1.57 10.18
CA ASP A 115 -9.27 0.45 11.09
C ASP A 115 -9.80 -0.78 10.36
N GLN A 116 -10.63 -0.59 9.33
CA GLN A 116 -11.08 -1.68 8.45
C GLN A 116 -9.92 -2.35 7.70
N TYR A 117 -8.96 -1.57 7.19
CA TYR A 117 -7.76 -2.14 6.57
C TYR A 117 -6.91 -2.91 7.58
N GLN A 118 -6.79 -2.41 8.81
CA GLN A 118 -6.07 -3.12 9.87
C GLN A 118 -6.75 -4.44 10.23
N ALA A 119 -8.06 -4.44 10.42
CA ALA A 119 -8.84 -5.65 10.69
C ALA A 119 -8.73 -6.66 9.54
N TRP A 120 -8.86 -6.19 8.29
CA TRP A 120 -8.68 -7.02 7.10
C TRP A 120 -7.31 -7.67 7.03
N ALA A 121 -6.25 -6.95 7.40
CA ALA A 121 -4.90 -7.50 7.41
C ALA A 121 -4.71 -8.64 8.43
N GLN A 122 -5.49 -8.68 9.51
CA GLN A 122 -5.42 -9.76 10.49
C GLN A 122 -6.09 -11.05 10.02
N ASN A 123 -6.98 -10.96 9.02
CA ASN A 123 -7.63 -12.14 8.45
C ASN A 123 -6.61 -12.96 7.64
N ARG A 124 -6.34 -14.18 8.10
CA ARG A 124 -5.51 -15.16 7.41
C ARG A 124 -6.33 -15.86 6.33
N GLU A 125 -5.79 -15.90 5.12
CA GLU A 125 -6.36 -16.71 4.04
C GLU A 125 -5.98 -18.18 4.28
N PRO A 126 -6.88 -19.16 4.06
CA PRO A 126 -6.63 -20.58 4.33
C PRO A 126 -5.36 -21.14 3.67
N ASP A 127 -5.05 -20.68 2.45
CA ASP A 127 -3.87 -21.08 1.67
C ASP A 127 -2.86 -19.93 1.52
N GLY A 128 -2.90 -18.96 2.44
CA GLY A 128 -2.08 -17.76 2.36
C GLY A 128 -0.62 -18.00 2.75
N ILE A 129 0.34 -17.67 1.89
CA ILE A 129 1.74 -17.53 2.32
C ILE A 129 1.94 -16.24 3.11
N GLU A 130 2.77 -16.30 4.15
CA GLU A 130 3.17 -15.14 4.94
C GLU A 130 4.56 -14.66 4.53
N TYR A 131 4.70 -13.35 4.35
CA TYR A 131 5.99 -12.69 4.19
C TYR A 131 6.20 -11.74 5.37
N GLU A 132 7.28 -11.95 6.11
CA GLU A 132 7.70 -11.02 7.14
C GLU A 132 8.55 -9.92 6.51
N ILE A 133 7.98 -8.72 6.43
CA ILE A 133 8.76 -7.53 6.10
C ILE A 133 9.59 -7.21 7.33
N ALA A 134 10.91 -7.40 7.24
CA ALA A 134 11.83 -7.05 8.31
C ALA A 134 11.71 -5.56 8.64
N CYS A 135 11.15 -5.25 9.82
CA CYS A 135 11.18 -3.91 10.37
C CYS A 135 12.49 -3.72 11.13
N GLN A 136 13.37 -2.90 10.58
CA GLN A 136 14.39 -2.20 11.37
C GLN A 136 13.76 -0.97 12.04
#